data_AF-A0A6N9VIG3-F1
#
_entry.id   AF-A0A6N9VIG3-F1
#
_cell.length_a   1.000
_cell.length_b   1.000
_cell.length_c   1.000
_cell.angle_alpha   90.00
_cell.angle_beta   90.00
_cell.angle_gamma   90.00
#
_symmetry.space_group_name_H-M   'P 1'
#
loop_
_entity.id
_entity.type
_entity.pdbx_description
1 polymer ?
#
loop_
_entity_poly.entity_id
_entity_poly.type
_entity_poly.pdbx_seq_one_letter_code
_entity_poly.pdbx_strand_id
1 'polypeptide(L)' 'ETVGEISGEGLCVLVGVTHEDTEEQAARLARKLWSLRVLDEERSCSDTGAPLLVISQFTLYGDARKGRRPTWSAAAP' A
#
# COMPACT_ATOMS: atom_id res chain seq x y z
N GLU A 1 -20.60 9.74 -0.66
CA GLU A 1 -20.09 10.10 0.67
C GLU A 1 -18.58 9.86 0.66
N THR A 2 -17.80 10.82 1.15
CA THR A 2 -16.34 10.67 1.24
C THR A 2 -16.01 9.95 2.55
N VAL A 3 -15.31 8.81 2.47
CA VAL A 3 -14.91 8.00 3.64
C VAL A 3 -13.42 8.12 3.98
N GLY A 4 -12.65 8.83 3.14
CA GLY A 4 -11.24 9.12 3.36
C GLY A 4 -10.69 10.03 2.25
N GLU A 5 -9.88 11.00 2.64
CA GLU A 5 -9.21 11.95 1.74
C GLU A 5 -7.90 12.41 2.38
N ILE A 6 -6.97 12.91 1.55
CA ILE A 6 -5.76 13.59 2.00
C ILE A 6 -5.68 14.96 1.34
N SER A 7 -5.08 15.92 2.03
CA SER A 7 -4.81 17.26 1.51
C SER A 7 -3.30 17.49 1.43
N GLY A 8 -2.87 18.13 0.35
CA GLY A 8 -1.45 18.38 0.11
C GLY A 8 -0.69 17.14 -0.38
N GLU A 9 0.63 17.18 -0.25
CA GLU A 9 1.51 16.08 -0.61
C GLU A 9 1.38 14.92 0.38
N GLY A 10 1.41 13.68 -0.10
CA GLY A 10 1.25 12.47 0.70
C GLY A 10 1.26 11.21 -0.15
N LEU A 11 0.96 10.06 0.45
CA LEU A 11 0.93 8.78 -0.28
C LEU A 11 -0.47 8.19 -0.33
N CYS A 12 -0.90 7.81 -1.53
CA CYS A 12 -1.99 6.84 -1.70
C CYS A 12 -1.39 5.43 -1.71
N VAL A 13 -1.70 4.65 -0.68
CA VAL A 13 -1.12 3.32 -0.45
C VAL A 13 -2.18 2.26 -0.72
N LEU A 14 -1.99 1.52 -1.81
CA LEU A 14 -2.75 0.30 -2.08
C LEU A 14 -2.07 -0.86 -1.37
N VAL A 15 -2.78 -1.50 -0.43
CA VAL A 15 -2.24 -2.59 0.39
C VAL A 15 -2.89 -3.91 0.00
N GLY A 16 -2.07 -4.86 -0.45
CA GLY A 16 -2.47 -6.25 -0.64
C GLY A 16 -1.98 -7.07 0.54
N VAL A 17 -2.77 -8.06 0.94
CA VAL A 17 -2.39 -9.06 1.96
C VAL A 17 -2.45 -10.46 1.34
N THR A 18 -1.49 -11.31 1.68
CA THR A 18 -1.44 -12.73 1.31
C THR A 18 -1.49 -13.63 2.54
N HIS A 19 -1.66 -14.92 2.31
CA HIS A 19 -1.81 -15.95 3.35
C HIS A 19 -0.62 -16.06 4.30
N GLU A 20 0.56 -15.65 3.83
CA GLU A 20 1.82 -15.75 4.58
C GLU A 20 2.17 -14.44 5.31
N ASP A 21 1.35 -13.39 5.20
CA ASP A 21 1.62 -12.13 5.88
C ASP A 21 1.44 -12.25 7.39
N THR A 22 2.35 -11.61 8.11
CA THR A 22 2.42 -11.56 9.57
C THR A 22 2.38 -10.13 10.07
N GLU A 23 2.05 -9.94 11.35
CA GLU A 23 2.09 -8.63 12.00
C GLU A 23 3.50 -7.98 11.92
N GLU A 24 4.56 -8.78 11.97
CA GLU A 24 5.93 -8.29 11.84
C GLU A 24 6.19 -7.71 10.44
N GLN A 25 5.74 -8.41 9.38
CA GLN A 25 5.84 -7.92 8.01
C GLN A 25 5.01 -6.66 7.80
N ALA A 26 3.79 -6.61 8.35
CA ALA A 26 2.95 -5.42 8.31
C ALA A 26 3.62 -4.21 9.00
N ALA A 27 4.18 -4.41 10.19
CA ALA A 27 4.90 -3.36 10.93
C ALA A 27 6.15 -2.90 10.17
N ARG A 28 6.87 -3.82 9.51
CA ARG A 28 8.01 -3.50 8.66
C ARG A 28 7.59 -2.69 7.42
N LEU A 29 6.48 -3.07 6.77
CA LEU A 29 5.93 -2.35 5.62
C LEU A 29 5.52 -0.93 6.02
N ALA A 30 4.82 -0.78 7.14
CA ALA A 30 4.43 0.53 7.67
C ALA A 30 5.63 1.44 7.93
N ARG A 31 6.67 0.92 8.61
CA ARG A 31 7.93 1.68 8.82
C ARG A 31 8.58 2.08 7.50
N LYS A 32 8.62 1.16 6.53
CA LYS A 32 9.21 1.42 5.22
C LYS A 32 8.45 2.53 4.47
N LEU A 33 7.12 2.48 4.45
CA LEU A 33 6.29 3.50 3.80
C LEU A 33 6.47 4.87 4.47
N TRP A 34 6.51 4.89 5.80
CA TRP A 34 6.68 6.13 6.57
C TRP A 34 8.01 6.84 6.27
N SER A 35 9.10 6.08 6.11
CA SER A 35 10.44 6.62 5.86
C SER A 35 10.85 6.62 4.38
N LEU A 36 9.95 6.29 3.44
CA LEU A 36 10.28 6.19 2.03
C LEU A 36 10.46 7.60 1.43
N ARG A 37 11.66 7.90 0.91
CA ARG A 37 12.03 9.22 0.35
C ARG A 37 11.54 9.40 -1.09
N VAL A 38 10.22 9.46 -1.28
CA VAL A 38 9.55 9.54 -2.60
C VAL A 38 8.71 10.81 -2.78
N LEU A 39 8.65 11.67 -1.77
CA LEU A 39 8.04 12.99 -1.87
C LEU A 39 9.02 13.97 -2.55
N ASP A 40 8.53 15.16 -2.85
CA ASP A 40 9.34 16.23 -3.44
C ASP A 40 10.58 16.53 -2.57
N GLU A 41 11.66 16.92 -3.24
CA GLU A 41 12.99 17.11 -2.66
C GLU A 41 13.57 15.85 -1.98
N GLU A 42 13.15 14.66 -2.46
CA GLU A 42 13.56 13.37 -1.90
C GLU A 42 13.24 13.26 -0.40
N ARG A 43 12.08 13.77 0.03
CA ARG A 43 11.63 13.66 1.43
C ARG A 43 10.74 12.46 1.64
N SER A 44 10.64 12.02 2.89
CA SER A 44 9.69 11.01 3.32
C SER A 44 8.50 11.63 4.04
N CYS A 45 7.43 10.85 4.24
CA CYS A 45 6.31 11.29 5.07
C CYS A 45 6.76 11.60 6.51
N SER A 46 7.77 10.89 7.01
CA SER A 46 8.37 11.19 8.31
C SER A 46 9.11 12.52 8.40
N ASP A 47 9.65 13.03 7.29
CA ASP A 47 10.37 14.30 7.27
C ASP A 47 9.41 15.50 7.31
N THR A 48 8.24 15.37 6.68
CA THR A 48 7.30 16.47 6.47
C THR A 48 5.99 16.34 7.26
N GLY A 49 5.77 15.19 7.91
CA GLY A 49 4.48 14.86 8.52
C GLY A 49 3.37 14.60 7.49
N ALA A 50 3.72 14.28 6.24
CA ALA A 50 2.75 14.10 5.17
C ALA A 50 1.79 12.92 5.43
N PRO A 51 0.50 13.05 5.08
CA PRO A 51 -0.50 12.01 5.30
C PRO A 51 -0.35 10.83 4.35
N LEU A 52 -0.86 9.67 4.78
CA LEU A 52 -1.02 8.47 3.97
C LEU A 52 -2.50 8.07 3.91
N LEU A 53 -3.03 7.87 2.71
CA LEU A 53 -4.35 7.28 2.49
C LEU A 53 -4.17 5.79 2.18
N VAL A 54 -4.63 4.91 3.08
CA VAL A 54 -4.42 3.46 2.97
C VAL A 54 -5.70 2.78 2.51
N ILE A 55 -5.62 2.00 1.42
CA ILE A 55 -6.76 1.35 0.78
C ILE A 55 -6.44 -0.13 0.59
N SER A 56 -7.33 -1.01 1.05
CA SER A 56 -7.22 -2.45 0.81
C SER A 56 -7.40 -2.76 -0.69
N GLN A 57 -6.46 -3.49 -1.28
CA GLN A 57 -6.40 -3.79 -2.70
C GLN A 57 -5.95 -5.24 -2.97
N PHE A 58 -6.89 -6.19 -2.91
CA PHE A 58 -6.61 -7.62 -3.13
C PHE A 58 -6.06 -7.93 -4.53
N THR A 59 -6.34 -7.10 -5.54
CA THR A 59 -5.91 -7.34 -6.93
C THR A 59 -4.39 -7.23 -7.11
N LEU A 60 -3.66 -6.70 -6.13
CA LEU A 60 -2.19 -6.67 -6.16
C LEU A 60 -1.59 -8.10 -6.19
N TYR A 61 -2.32 -9.11 -5.71
CA TYR A 61 -1.97 -10.52 -5.82
C TYR A 61 -2.61 -11.22 -7.04
N GLY A 62 -3.05 -10.45 -8.05
CA GLY A 62 -3.61 -10.99 -9.28
C GLY A 62 -2.56 -11.68 -10.16
N ASP A 63 -2.74 -12.96 -10.47
CA ASP A 63 -1.95 -13.68 -11.46
C ASP A 63 -2.66 -13.65 -12.83
N ALA A 64 -2.10 -12.90 -13.76
CA ALA A 64 -2.59 -12.73 -15.13
C ALA A 64 -1.70 -13.42 -16.19
N ARG A 65 -0.78 -14.31 -15.79
CA ARG A 65 0.16 -14.96 -16.73
C ARG A 65 -0.53 -15.92 -17.71
N LYS A 66 -1.72 -16.43 -17.38
CA LYS A 66 -2.50 -17.36 -18.21
C LYS A 66 -3.80 -16.71 -18.68
N GLY A 67 -3.81 -16.21 -19.92
CA GLY A 67 -5.02 -15.70 -20.57
C GLY A 67 -5.37 -14.26 -20.19
N ARG A 68 -6.66 -13.89 -20.30
CA ARG A 68 -7.16 -12.50 -20.11
C ARG A 68 -7.88 -12.27 -18.78
N ARG A 69 -8.12 -13.31 -17.99
CA ARG A 69 -8.80 -13.25 -16.69
C ARG A 69 -7.78 -13.52 -15.58
N PRO A 70 -7.44 -12.53 -14.75
CA PRO A 70 -6.59 -12.75 -13.58
C PRO A 70 -7.22 -13.73 -12.60
N THR A 71 -6.38 -14.45 -11.87
CA THR A 71 -6.79 -15.24 -10.69
C THR A 71 -6.23 -14.59 -9.43
N TRP A 72 -6.88 -14.78 -8.28
CA TRP A 72 -6.50 -14.13 -7.02
C TRP A 72 -6.22 -15.14 -5.91
N SER A 73 -5.81 -16.35 -6.27
CA SER A 73 -5.55 -17.43 -5.30
C SER A 73 -4.45 -17.11 -4.30
N ALA A 74 -3.63 -16.09 -4.55
CA ALA A 74 -2.59 -15.63 -3.65
C ALA A 74 -3.04 -14.48 -2.72
N ALA A 75 -4.21 -13.87 -2.94
CA ALA A 75 -4.75 -12.88 -2.02
C ALA A 75 -5.32 -13.57 -0.77
N ALA A 76 -5.13 -12.98 0.41
CA ALA A 76 -5.77 -13.46 1.63
C ALA A 76 -7.31 -13.38 1.53
N PRO A 77 -8.04 -14.28 2.21
CA PRO A 77 -9.51 -14.30 2.22
C PRO A 77 -10.14 -13.10 2.93
#